data_AF-A0A8C6SUP3-F1
#
_entry.id   AF-A0A8C6SUP3-F1
#
_cell.length_a   1.000
_cell.length_b   1.000
_cell.length_c   1.000
_cell.angle_alpha   90.00
_cell.angle_beta   90.00
_cell.angle_gamma   90.00
#
_symmetry.space_group_name_H-M   'P 1'
#
loop_
_entity.id
_entity.type
_entity.pdbx_description
1 polymer ?
#
loop_
_entity_poly.entity_id
_entity_poly.type
_entity_poly.pdbx_seq_one_letter_code
_entity_poly.pdbx_strand_id
1 'polypeptide(L)'
;MILFYSSLTCGPTQFTCTSGNCIPQFLVCDGNNDCGDNSDEALELHLCLTPQPTDEKGSLPKCKTLQPIGINECKNPSVHKCAQLCTDTLTGYYCSCNPGYRLMPDGKACEDVNECESTPSVCSQLCDNTVGSYYCKCAPGYIREPDGRTCRQNSGVSPYLLYSNRYYIRNLTTDGSQLSVVLQGLSRAIALDFDHSEKMLYWLDDGVGKMERMHLDGTGRQTLAGNNIAGAEGIAVDWVGRCVNIMRKYIMKWINYMSVVSVH
;
A
#
# COMPACT_ATOMS: atom_id res chain seq x y z
N MET A 1 16.30 -19.91 -33.12
CA MET A 1 17.68 -19.38 -33.12
C MET A 1 17.59 -17.89 -32.81
N ILE A 2 17.64 -17.55 -31.52
CA ILE A 2 17.62 -16.16 -31.03
C ILE A 2 19.05 -15.86 -30.60
N LEU A 3 19.70 -14.94 -31.30
CA LEU A 3 21.08 -14.55 -31.04
C LEU A 3 21.10 -13.57 -29.85
N PHE A 4 21.74 -13.97 -28.76
CA PHE A 4 22.19 -13.05 -27.71
C PHE A 4 23.30 -12.18 -28.31
N TYR A 5 23.06 -10.89 -28.52
CA TYR A 5 24.15 -9.92 -28.65
C TYR A 5 24.64 -9.59 -27.25
N SER A 6 25.83 -10.09 -26.89
CA SER A 6 26.53 -9.62 -25.70
C SER A 6 26.91 -8.16 -25.92
N SER A 7 26.28 -7.23 -25.20
CA SER A 7 26.85 -5.90 -25.03
C SER A 7 28.14 -6.07 -24.23
N LEU A 8 29.28 -5.82 -24.86
CA LEU A 8 30.58 -5.78 -24.20
C LEU A 8 30.52 -4.62 -23.19
N THR A 9 30.34 -4.94 -21.92
CA THR A 9 30.27 -3.96 -20.83
C THR A 9 31.68 -3.78 -20.29
N CYS A 10 32.30 -2.63 -20.56
CA CYS A 10 33.59 -2.28 -19.95
C CYS A 10 33.51 -2.36 -18.43
N GLY A 11 34.65 -2.53 -17.76
CA GLY A 11 34.70 -2.59 -16.30
C GLY A 11 34.19 -1.29 -15.63
N PRO A 12 33.86 -1.32 -14.32
CA PRO A 12 33.25 -0.19 -13.61
C PRO A 12 34.10 1.09 -13.55
N THR A 13 35.38 1.02 -13.94
CA THR A 13 36.32 2.17 -14.00
C THR A 13 36.83 2.44 -15.42
N GLN A 14 36.16 1.87 -16.43
CA GLN A 14 36.52 1.98 -17.83
C GLN A 14 35.39 2.66 -18.60
N PHE A 15 35.77 3.52 -19.54
CA PHE A 15 34.91 4.20 -20.48
C PHE A 15 34.85 3.41 -21.80
N THR A 16 33.64 3.22 -22.31
CA THR A 16 33.38 2.59 -23.61
C THR A 16 33.43 3.66 -24.70
N CYS A 17 34.42 3.60 -25.58
CA CYS A 17 34.51 4.41 -26.79
C CYS A 17 33.38 4.07 -27.76
N THR A 18 33.04 4.97 -28.69
CA THR A 18 32.04 4.72 -29.73
C THR A 18 32.46 3.57 -30.67
N SER A 19 33.77 3.42 -30.88
CA SER A 19 34.42 2.29 -31.55
C SER A 19 34.31 0.95 -30.82
N GLY A 20 33.82 0.93 -29.58
CA GLY A 20 33.66 -0.26 -28.74
C GLY A 20 34.89 -0.67 -27.94
N ASN A 21 35.97 0.11 -27.99
CA ASN A 21 37.16 -0.07 -27.15
C ASN A 21 36.90 0.44 -25.72
N CYS A 22 37.61 -0.13 -24.73
CA CYS A 22 37.54 0.32 -23.34
C CYS A 22 38.83 1.05 -22.96
N ILE A 23 38.72 2.32 -22.56
CA ILE A 23 39.84 3.09 -21.99
C ILE A 23 39.58 3.37 -20.51
N PRO A 24 40.60 3.62 -19.67
CA PRO A 24 40.37 4.10 -18.32
C PRO A 24 39.60 5.43 -18.29
N GLN A 25 38.66 5.56 -17.35
CA GLN A 25 37.77 6.73 -17.26
C GLN A 25 38.52 8.06 -16.98
N PHE A 26 39.78 8.02 -16.54
CA PHE A 26 40.62 9.21 -16.31
C PHE A 26 41.25 9.80 -17.58
N LEU A 27 41.19 9.08 -18.70
CA LEU A 27 41.68 9.54 -20.02
C LEU A 27 40.58 10.24 -20.83
N VAL A 28 39.39 10.42 -20.27
CA VAL A 28 38.28 11.11 -20.94
C VAL A 28 38.44 12.63 -20.75
N CYS A 29 38.32 13.41 -21.82
CA CYS A 29 38.54 14.86 -21.86
C CYS A 29 39.94 15.29 -21.35
N ASP A 30 40.98 14.51 -21.61
CA ASP A 30 42.36 14.81 -21.21
C ASP A 30 43.15 15.56 -22.31
N GLY A 31 42.55 15.74 -23.48
CA GLY A 31 43.10 16.43 -24.64
C GLY A 31 43.85 15.51 -25.60
N ASN A 32 43.89 14.20 -25.34
CA ASN A 32 44.46 13.19 -26.22
C ASN A 32 43.36 12.31 -26.81
N ASN A 33 43.61 11.74 -27.99
CA ASN A 33 42.71 10.78 -28.61
C ASN A 33 43.15 9.36 -28.22
N ASP A 34 42.75 8.92 -27.03
CA ASP A 34 43.00 7.59 -26.49
C ASP A 34 42.02 6.53 -27.02
N CYS A 35 40.80 6.95 -27.40
CA CYS A 35 39.84 6.07 -28.04
C CYS A 35 40.18 5.73 -29.51
N GLY A 36 41.07 6.50 -30.14
CA GLY A 36 41.42 6.41 -31.57
C GLY A 36 40.39 7.03 -32.51
N ASP A 37 39.13 7.15 -32.09
CA ASP A 37 38.02 7.78 -32.80
C ASP A 37 37.60 9.15 -32.22
N ASN A 38 38.35 9.67 -31.24
CA ASN A 38 38.14 10.95 -30.56
C ASN A 38 36.80 11.05 -29.81
N SER A 39 36.18 9.92 -29.46
CA SER A 39 34.93 9.89 -28.67
C SER A 39 35.10 10.30 -27.22
N ASP A 40 36.29 10.08 -26.68
CA ASP A 40 36.78 10.53 -25.38
C ASP A 40 36.89 12.05 -25.26
N GLU A 41 37.05 12.75 -26.40
CA GLU A 41 37.19 14.20 -26.49
C GLU A 41 35.95 14.89 -27.11
N ALA A 42 34.88 14.14 -27.38
CA ALA A 42 33.70 14.65 -28.06
C ALA A 42 32.84 15.56 -27.16
N LEU A 43 32.72 16.83 -27.55
CA LEU A 43 31.99 17.89 -26.83
C LEU A 43 30.50 17.58 -26.57
N GLU A 44 29.85 16.85 -27.49
CA GLU A 44 28.40 16.70 -27.51
C GLU A 44 27.86 15.61 -26.57
N LEU A 45 28.71 14.72 -26.04
CA LEU A 45 28.27 13.60 -25.19
C LEU A 45 28.69 13.75 -23.72
N HIS A 46 29.79 14.49 -23.42
CA HIS A 46 30.45 14.39 -22.11
C HIS A 46 30.87 15.72 -21.46
N LEU A 47 30.30 16.85 -21.89
CA LEU A 47 30.54 18.17 -21.27
C LEU A 47 32.03 18.59 -21.20
N CYS A 48 32.88 18.21 -22.17
CA CYS A 48 34.22 18.80 -22.26
C CYS A 48 34.06 20.30 -22.64
N LEU A 49 34.21 21.24 -21.70
CA LEU A 49 34.12 22.67 -22.01
C LEU A 49 35.44 23.18 -22.60
N THR A 50 35.39 23.88 -23.73
CA THR A 50 36.57 24.54 -24.31
C THR A 50 37.02 25.74 -23.44
N PRO A 51 38.33 26.01 -23.31
CA PRO A 51 38.79 27.24 -22.68
C PRO A 51 38.65 28.44 -23.63
N GLN A 52 38.20 29.58 -23.09
CA GLN A 52 38.35 30.91 -23.69
C GLN A 52 39.83 31.39 -23.66
N PRO A 53 40.23 32.40 -24.46
CA PRO A 53 41.62 32.59 -24.86
C PRO A 53 42.51 33.35 -23.85
N THR A 54 43.78 32.90 -23.85
CA THR A 54 45.09 33.54 -23.54
C THR A 54 45.47 33.97 -22.11
N ASP A 55 46.63 33.47 -21.66
CA ASP A 55 47.70 34.27 -21.03
C ASP A 55 49.11 33.67 -21.32
N GLU A 56 50.12 34.52 -21.25
CA GLU A 56 51.32 34.64 -22.10
C GLU A 56 52.53 33.69 -21.83
N LYS A 57 52.32 32.46 -21.33
CA LYS A 57 53.43 31.48 -21.17
C LYS A 57 53.01 30.06 -21.50
N GLY A 58 52.79 29.78 -22.78
CA GLY A 58 53.03 28.49 -23.46
C GLY A 58 52.88 27.19 -22.66
N SER A 59 51.85 27.10 -21.81
CA SER A 59 51.53 25.93 -21.01
C SER A 59 50.11 25.55 -21.42
N LEU A 60 49.91 24.30 -21.85
CA LEU A 60 48.63 23.74 -22.26
C LEU A 60 47.47 24.25 -21.39
N PRO A 61 46.28 24.50 -21.98
CA PRO A 61 45.11 24.85 -21.19
C PRO A 61 44.79 23.67 -20.27
N LYS A 62 45.13 23.80 -18.99
CA LYS A 62 44.55 22.93 -17.96
C LYS A 62 43.04 23.19 -18.03
N CYS A 63 42.26 22.16 -18.34
CA CYS A 63 40.81 22.18 -18.17
C CYS A 63 40.51 22.80 -16.80
N LYS A 64 39.98 24.03 -16.80
CA LYS A 64 39.63 24.73 -15.59
C LYS A 64 38.35 24.08 -15.07
N THR A 65 38.57 23.07 -14.24
CA THR A 65 37.59 22.35 -13.43
C THR A 65 36.73 21.34 -14.21
N LEU A 66 37.29 20.15 -14.47
CA LEU A 66 36.58 18.96 -14.00
C LEU A 66 36.24 19.25 -12.54
N GLN A 67 34.96 19.36 -12.19
CA GLN A 67 34.55 19.39 -10.79
C GLN A 67 35.31 18.22 -10.12
N PRO A 68 36.21 18.49 -9.15
CA PRO A 68 37.24 17.53 -8.81
C PRO A 68 36.60 16.20 -8.43
N ILE A 69 36.90 15.13 -9.19
CA ILE A 69 36.42 13.79 -8.89
C ILE A 69 36.77 13.45 -7.44
N GLY A 70 35.76 13.07 -6.66
CA GLY A 70 35.91 12.76 -5.23
C GLY A 70 35.99 13.98 -4.30
N ILE A 71 35.58 15.18 -4.74
CA ILE A 71 35.27 16.25 -3.79
C ILE A 71 33.93 15.98 -3.13
N ASN A 72 33.91 15.96 -1.80
CA ASN A 72 32.67 15.72 -1.08
C ASN A 72 31.86 17.02 -0.93
N GLU A 73 30.87 17.25 -1.80
CA GLU A 73 30.01 18.45 -1.72
C GLU A 73 29.10 18.44 -0.49
N CYS A 74 28.83 17.26 0.09
CA CYS A 74 28.02 17.13 1.30
C CYS A 74 28.68 17.71 2.56
N LYS A 75 29.98 18.06 2.52
CA LYS A 75 30.64 18.80 3.60
C LYS A 75 30.25 20.28 3.66
N ASN A 76 29.70 20.84 2.57
CA ASN A 76 29.38 22.26 2.50
C ASN A 76 27.89 22.51 2.18
N PRO A 77 27.07 22.91 3.18
CA PRO A 77 25.64 23.18 3.02
C PRO A 77 25.29 24.20 1.94
N SER A 78 26.15 25.20 1.73
CA SER A 78 25.94 26.24 0.72
C SER A 78 26.11 25.72 -0.71
N VAL A 79 26.79 24.59 -0.89
CA VAL A 79 27.03 23.95 -2.18
C VAL A 79 25.91 22.96 -2.49
N HIS A 80 25.68 21.98 -1.60
CA HIS A 80 24.71 20.92 -1.90
C HIS A 80 23.26 21.41 -1.79
N LYS A 81 22.95 22.30 -0.83
CA LYS A 81 21.61 22.88 -0.60
C LYS A 81 20.48 21.84 -0.50
N CYS A 82 20.81 20.59 -0.15
CA CYS A 82 19.81 19.54 0.09
C CYS A 82 19.02 19.87 1.35
N ALA A 83 17.71 19.69 1.34
CA ALA A 83 16.87 19.93 2.51
C ALA A 83 17.11 18.92 3.64
N GLN A 84 17.38 17.65 3.31
CA GLN A 84 17.53 16.57 4.28
C GLN A 84 18.83 15.79 4.08
N LEU A 85 18.85 14.76 3.22
CA LEU A 85 20.00 13.88 3.05
C LEU A 85 20.82 14.24 1.81
N CYS A 86 22.14 14.27 1.96
CA CYS A 86 23.10 14.43 0.87
C CYS A 86 23.97 13.18 0.79
N THR A 87 24.11 12.64 -0.41
CA THR A 87 24.94 11.46 -0.70
C THR A 87 25.95 11.82 -1.77
N ASP A 88 27.23 11.66 -1.39
CA ASP A 88 28.40 11.93 -2.21
C ASP A 88 28.63 10.79 -3.21
N THR A 89 28.97 11.13 -4.45
CA THR A 89 29.29 10.19 -5.52
C THR A 89 30.61 10.58 -6.17
N LEU A 90 31.22 9.65 -6.90
CA LEU A 90 32.50 9.90 -7.59
C LEU A 90 32.40 11.05 -8.61
N THR A 91 31.20 11.29 -9.15
CA THR A 91 30.92 12.28 -10.19
C THR A 91 30.13 13.50 -9.66
N GLY A 92 29.94 13.64 -8.35
CA GLY A 92 29.23 14.76 -7.73
C GLY A 92 28.43 14.34 -6.50
N TYR A 93 27.18 14.79 -6.39
CA TYR A 93 26.30 14.41 -5.28
C TYR A 93 24.83 14.35 -5.74
N TYR A 94 24.00 13.66 -4.96
CA TYR A 94 22.55 13.77 -5.10
C TYR A 94 21.89 13.95 -3.73
N CYS A 95 20.73 14.59 -3.73
CA CYS A 95 19.92 14.76 -2.53
C CYS A 95 18.88 13.64 -2.44
N SER A 96 18.58 13.22 -1.23
CA SER A 96 17.48 12.30 -0.93
C SER A 96 16.75 12.76 0.33
N CYS A 97 15.60 12.15 0.59
CA CYS A 97 14.74 12.51 1.71
C CYS A 97 14.64 11.36 2.71
N ASN A 98 14.37 11.71 3.96
CA ASN A 98 14.05 10.75 5.01
C ASN A 98 12.76 10.00 4.68
N PRO A 99 12.54 8.80 5.26
CA PRO A 99 11.25 8.11 5.14
C PRO A 99 10.09 9.04 5.54
N GLY A 100 8.97 8.97 4.80
CA GLY A 100 7.83 9.88 4.98
C GLY A 100 7.91 11.17 4.14
N TYR A 101 8.97 11.36 3.35
CA TYR A 101 9.13 12.51 2.48
C TYR A 101 9.43 12.11 1.04
N ARG A 102 9.04 12.96 0.09
CA ARG A 102 9.34 12.82 -1.35
C ARG A 102 10.21 13.97 -1.84
N LEU A 103 11.15 13.67 -2.72
CA LEU A 103 12.00 14.68 -3.34
C LEU A 103 11.20 15.48 -4.37
N MET A 104 11.25 16.81 -4.25
CA MET A 104 10.58 17.71 -5.17
C MET A 104 11.28 17.78 -6.53
N PRO A 105 10.62 18.30 -7.59
CA PRO A 105 11.21 18.40 -8.94
C PRO A 105 12.49 19.24 -9.03
N ASP A 106 12.78 20.06 -8.02
CA ASP A 106 14.02 20.82 -7.90
C ASP A 106 15.25 19.96 -7.55
N GLY A 107 15.03 18.68 -7.21
CA GLY A 107 16.05 17.72 -6.82
C GLY A 107 16.70 18.04 -5.47
N LYS A 108 16.11 18.90 -4.64
CA LYS A 108 16.72 19.39 -3.39
C LYS A 108 15.76 19.46 -2.22
N ALA A 109 14.54 19.96 -2.43
CA ALA A 109 13.54 20.09 -1.39
C ALA A 109 12.82 18.76 -1.13
N CYS A 110 12.41 18.55 0.12
CA CYS A 110 11.69 17.38 0.54
C CYS A 110 10.30 17.79 1.03
N GLU A 111 9.27 17.25 0.39
CA GLU A 111 7.87 17.48 0.76
C GLU A 111 7.35 16.28 1.57
N ASP A 112 6.55 16.56 2.59
CA ASP A 112 5.86 15.56 3.39
C ASP A 112 4.93 14.70 2.53
N VAL A 113 4.95 13.38 2.73
CA VAL A 113 4.04 12.48 2.04
C VAL A 113 2.81 12.27 2.91
N ASN A 114 1.66 12.77 2.46
CA ASN A 114 0.41 12.49 3.15
C ASN A 114 -0.03 11.03 2.94
N GLU A 115 0.30 10.14 3.88
CA GLU A 115 0.00 8.72 3.76
C GLU A 115 -1.50 8.42 3.78
N CYS A 116 -2.30 9.30 4.39
CA CYS A 116 -3.76 9.18 4.40
C CYS A 116 -4.38 9.34 3.00
N GLU A 117 -3.71 10.08 2.11
CA GLU A 117 -4.14 10.26 0.72
C GLU A 117 -3.40 9.32 -0.24
N SER A 118 -2.09 9.14 -0.06
CA SER A 118 -1.26 8.34 -0.97
C SER A 118 -1.47 6.84 -0.82
N THR A 119 -1.84 6.38 0.38
CA THR A 119 -2.08 4.96 0.68
C THR A 119 -3.46 4.76 1.32
N PRO A 120 -4.50 4.62 0.48
CA PRO A 120 -5.86 4.37 0.98
C PRO A 120 -5.88 3.09 1.83
N SER A 121 -6.36 3.20 3.07
CA SER A 121 -6.40 2.12 4.08
C SER A 121 -5.09 1.83 4.82
N VAL A 122 -4.16 2.79 4.90
CA VAL A 122 -2.97 2.67 5.76
C VAL A 122 -3.31 2.45 7.24
N CYS A 123 -4.41 3.05 7.70
CA CYS A 123 -5.01 2.84 9.01
C CYS A 123 -6.30 2.03 8.88
N SER A 124 -6.59 1.18 9.87
CA SER A 124 -7.83 0.39 9.89
C SER A 124 -9.11 1.23 10.03
N GLN A 125 -9.01 2.42 10.64
CA GLN A 125 -10.15 3.31 10.88
C GLN A 125 -9.82 4.76 10.52
N LEU A 126 -9.28 5.55 11.47
CA LEU A 126 -9.00 6.97 11.28
C LEU A 126 -7.50 7.21 11.07
N CYS A 127 -7.16 8.01 10.06
CA CYS A 127 -5.79 8.40 9.73
C CYS A 127 -5.63 9.90 9.91
N ASP A 128 -4.62 10.33 10.67
CA ASP A 128 -4.19 11.71 10.75
C ASP A 128 -2.76 11.85 10.20
N ASN A 129 -2.58 12.72 9.21
CA ASN A 129 -1.26 13.01 8.67
C ASN A 129 -0.45 13.87 9.66
N THR A 130 0.83 13.56 9.82
CA THR A 130 1.78 14.34 10.62
C THR A 130 3.03 14.65 9.79
N VAL A 131 3.87 15.58 10.23
CA VAL A 131 5.07 15.89 9.45
C VAL A 131 6.09 14.75 9.57
N GLY A 132 6.37 14.09 8.45
CA GLY A 132 7.29 12.96 8.28
C GLY A 132 6.70 11.58 8.59
N SER A 133 5.41 11.51 8.94
CA SER A 133 4.72 10.24 9.25
C SER A 133 3.21 10.44 9.39
N TYR A 134 2.50 9.43 9.87
CA TYR A 134 1.07 9.53 10.17
C TYR A 134 0.77 8.86 11.50
N TYR A 135 -0.39 9.19 12.04
CA TYR A 135 -0.89 8.62 13.29
C TYR A 135 -2.27 8.02 13.09
N CYS A 136 -2.38 6.70 13.27
CA CYS A 136 -3.67 6.02 13.25
C CYS A 136 -4.40 6.18 14.59
N LYS A 137 -5.66 6.59 14.48
CA LYS A 137 -6.62 6.70 15.58
C LYS A 137 -7.75 5.69 15.40
N CYS A 138 -8.39 5.36 16.53
CA CYS A 138 -9.53 4.46 16.57
C CYS A 138 -10.79 5.23 16.97
N ALA A 139 -11.93 4.79 16.45
CA ALA A 139 -13.24 5.28 16.82
C ALA A 139 -13.53 5.01 18.31
N PRO A 140 -14.47 5.74 18.93
CA PRO A 140 -14.88 5.48 20.31
C PRO A 140 -15.25 4.00 20.53
N GLY A 141 -14.75 3.40 21.63
CA GLY A 141 -14.95 1.97 21.92
C GLY A 141 -13.92 1.03 21.30
N TYR A 142 -12.95 1.54 20.54
CA TYR A 142 -11.84 0.78 19.98
C TYR A 142 -10.50 1.21 20.60
N ILE A 143 -9.59 0.25 20.70
CA ILE A 143 -8.20 0.43 21.16
C ILE A 143 -7.23 0.07 20.05
N ARG A 144 -6.10 0.77 20.00
CA ARG A 144 -5.07 0.55 18.99
C ARG A 144 -4.19 -0.64 19.37
N GLU A 145 -3.98 -1.53 18.42
CA GLU A 145 -3.09 -2.68 18.55
C GLU A 145 -1.60 -2.27 18.58
N PRO A 146 -0.70 -3.16 19.02
CA PRO A 146 0.75 -2.91 19.08
C PRO A 146 1.38 -2.58 17.72
N ASP A 147 0.73 -2.95 16.62
CA ASP A 147 1.16 -2.63 15.26
C ASP A 147 1.04 -1.14 14.91
N GLY A 148 0.35 -0.35 15.74
CA GLY A 148 0.13 1.07 15.55
C GLY A 148 -0.86 1.44 14.43
N ARG A 149 -1.53 0.46 13.80
CA ARG A 149 -2.41 0.66 12.63
C ARG A 149 -3.79 0.03 12.80
N THR A 150 -3.87 -1.11 13.48
CA THR A 150 -5.10 -1.88 13.64
C THR A 150 -5.84 -1.43 14.89
N CYS A 151 -7.16 -1.31 14.77
CA CYS A 151 -8.05 -0.97 15.86
C CYS A 151 -8.88 -2.19 16.24
N ARG A 152 -8.78 -2.62 17.50
CA ARG A 152 -9.57 -3.71 18.07
C ARG A 152 -10.64 -3.15 19.01
N GLN A 153 -11.81 -3.76 18.97
CA GLN A 153 -12.91 -3.47 19.88
C GLN A 153 -12.52 -3.71 21.34
N ASN A 154 -12.82 -2.76 22.23
CA ASN A 154 -12.42 -2.81 23.64
C ASN A 154 -13.37 -3.62 24.54
N SER A 155 -14.27 -4.40 23.97
CA SER A 155 -15.33 -5.10 24.72
C SER A 155 -14.84 -6.39 25.38
N GLY A 156 -13.59 -6.80 25.13
CA GLY A 156 -12.98 -8.01 25.71
C GLY A 156 -13.55 -9.33 25.19
N VAL A 157 -14.51 -9.26 24.26
CA VAL A 157 -15.16 -10.41 23.63
C VAL A 157 -14.55 -10.62 22.26
N SER A 158 -14.07 -11.83 22.00
CA SER A 158 -13.57 -12.20 20.67
C SER A 158 -14.75 -12.28 19.68
N PRO A 159 -14.62 -11.66 18.49
CA PRO A 159 -15.64 -11.78 17.46
C PRO A 159 -15.76 -13.21 16.95
N TYR A 160 -16.92 -13.53 16.39
CA TYR A 160 -17.19 -14.82 15.77
C TYR A 160 -18.08 -14.64 14.54
N LEU A 161 -18.02 -15.61 13.63
CA LEU A 161 -18.77 -15.63 12.40
C LEU A 161 -19.98 -16.56 12.56
N LEU A 162 -21.18 -16.00 12.41
CA LEU A 162 -22.39 -16.79 12.23
C LEU A 162 -22.66 -16.96 10.75
N TYR A 163 -22.84 -18.20 10.32
CA TYR A 163 -23.14 -18.50 8.92
C TYR A 163 -24.13 -19.64 8.79
N SER A 164 -24.96 -19.57 7.75
CA SER A 164 -25.88 -20.65 7.38
C SER A 164 -25.17 -21.67 6.50
N ASN A 165 -25.38 -22.94 6.78
CA ASN A 165 -24.90 -24.07 6.00
C ASN A 165 -26.06 -25.04 5.73
N ARG A 166 -26.94 -24.65 4.80
CA ARG A 166 -28.12 -25.39 4.32
C ARG A 166 -29.04 -25.91 5.43
N TYR A 167 -28.67 -27.00 6.09
CA TYR A 167 -29.44 -27.63 7.17
C TYR A 167 -29.05 -27.15 8.58
N TYR A 168 -28.00 -26.31 8.68
CA TYR A 168 -27.42 -25.86 9.94
C TYR A 168 -27.21 -24.33 9.95
N ILE A 169 -27.23 -23.74 11.15
CA ILE A 169 -26.57 -22.46 11.43
C ILE A 169 -25.38 -22.77 12.33
N ARG A 170 -24.23 -22.18 12.02
CA ARG A 170 -22.96 -22.47 12.66
C ARG A 170 -22.28 -21.20 13.14
N ASN A 171 -21.44 -21.39 14.15
CA ASN A 171 -20.56 -20.38 14.71
C ASN A 171 -19.11 -20.83 14.44
N LEU A 172 -18.29 -19.91 13.94
CA LEU A 172 -16.87 -20.10 13.67
C LEU A 172 -16.07 -18.95 14.30
N THR A 173 -15.03 -19.24 15.05
CA THR A 173 -14.12 -18.20 15.56
C THR A 173 -13.35 -17.54 14.43
N THR A 174 -12.95 -16.27 14.57
CA THR A 174 -12.26 -15.53 13.48
C THR A 174 -10.89 -16.09 13.11
N ASP A 175 -10.26 -16.87 13.99
CA ASP A 175 -9.04 -17.62 13.73
C ASP A 175 -9.29 -18.97 13.05
N GLY A 176 -10.56 -19.37 12.88
CA GLY A 176 -10.97 -20.62 12.25
C GLY A 176 -10.73 -21.88 13.09
N SER A 177 -10.26 -21.75 14.33
CA SER A 177 -9.86 -22.90 15.15
C SER A 177 -11.04 -23.65 15.77
N GLN A 178 -12.14 -22.95 16.07
CA GLN A 178 -13.31 -23.53 16.74
C GLN A 178 -14.57 -23.34 15.90
N LEU A 179 -15.23 -24.46 15.61
CA LEU A 179 -16.50 -24.51 14.90
C LEU A 179 -17.55 -25.20 15.76
N SER A 180 -18.68 -24.54 15.97
CA SER A 180 -19.82 -25.06 16.74
C SER A 180 -21.13 -24.95 15.97
N VAL A 181 -22.08 -25.84 16.28
CA VAL A 181 -23.42 -25.85 15.69
C VAL A 181 -24.34 -25.06 16.61
N VAL A 182 -25.00 -24.04 16.06
CA VAL A 182 -25.96 -23.18 16.78
C VAL A 182 -27.38 -23.72 16.63
N LEU A 183 -27.75 -24.11 15.40
CA LEU A 183 -29.07 -24.67 15.11
C LEU A 183 -28.96 -25.75 14.05
N GLN A 184 -29.75 -26.82 14.19
CA GLN A 184 -29.84 -27.94 13.26
C GLN A 184 -31.31 -28.26 12.95
N GLY A 185 -31.53 -29.08 11.91
CA GLY A 185 -32.87 -29.48 11.50
C GLY A 185 -33.60 -28.41 10.66
N LEU A 186 -32.83 -27.53 10.01
CA LEU A 186 -33.35 -26.61 9.01
C LEU A 186 -33.50 -27.34 7.67
N SER A 187 -34.36 -26.84 6.78
CA SER A 187 -34.54 -27.40 5.45
C SER A 187 -33.53 -26.78 4.48
N ARG A 188 -33.57 -25.44 4.34
CA ARG A 188 -32.58 -24.70 3.58
C ARG A 188 -32.51 -23.25 4.08
N ALA A 189 -31.64 -23.02 5.06
CA ALA A 189 -31.32 -21.69 5.56
C ALA A 189 -30.46 -20.93 4.53
N ILE A 190 -30.95 -19.79 4.07
CA ILE A 190 -30.33 -19.00 2.99
C ILE A 190 -29.79 -17.64 3.44
N ALA A 191 -30.38 -17.06 4.48
CA ALA A 191 -29.98 -15.77 5.01
C ALA A 191 -30.16 -15.75 6.52
N LEU A 192 -29.31 -14.99 7.20
CA LEU A 192 -29.37 -14.76 8.63
C LEU A 192 -28.91 -13.35 8.96
N ASP A 193 -29.43 -12.83 10.05
CA ASP A 193 -29.03 -11.56 10.63
C ASP A 193 -29.38 -11.58 12.12
N PHE A 194 -28.82 -10.67 12.90
CA PHE A 194 -28.90 -10.72 14.35
C PHE A 194 -29.13 -9.35 14.96
N ASP A 195 -29.84 -9.33 16.08
CA ASP A 195 -29.94 -8.17 16.96
C ASP A 195 -28.99 -8.38 18.14
N HIS A 196 -27.95 -7.55 18.20
CA HIS A 196 -26.97 -7.61 19.29
C HIS A 196 -27.55 -7.21 20.65
N SER A 197 -28.50 -6.26 20.67
CA SER A 197 -29.05 -5.66 21.87
C SER A 197 -29.91 -6.65 22.66
N GLU A 198 -30.75 -7.41 21.96
CA GLU A 198 -31.64 -8.44 22.55
C GLU A 198 -31.09 -9.86 22.43
N LYS A 199 -29.91 -10.02 21.85
CA LYS A 199 -29.31 -11.34 21.57
C LYS A 199 -30.26 -12.22 20.77
N MET A 200 -30.87 -11.67 19.72
CA MET A 200 -31.82 -12.39 18.86
C MET A 200 -31.17 -12.76 17.53
N LEU A 201 -31.37 -13.98 17.09
CA LEU A 201 -30.99 -14.46 15.76
C LEU A 201 -32.24 -14.59 14.89
N TYR A 202 -32.17 -14.06 13.68
CA TYR A 202 -33.19 -14.15 12.66
C TYR A 202 -32.65 -14.97 11.49
N TRP A 203 -33.48 -15.84 10.92
CA TRP A 203 -33.09 -16.58 9.72
C TRP A 203 -34.27 -16.81 8.78
N LEU A 204 -33.89 -17.05 7.54
CA LEU A 204 -34.77 -17.33 6.44
C LEU A 204 -34.57 -18.77 5.97
N ASP A 205 -35.59 -19.61 6.10
CA ASP A 205 -35.60 -20.96 5.58
C ASP A 205 -36.54 -21.06 4.37
N ASP A 206 -35.97 -21.09 3.18
CA ASP A 206 -36.74 -21.11 1.94
C ASP A 206 -37.25 -22.50 1.58
N GLY A 207 -36.68 -23.56 2.17
CA GLY A 207 -37.11 -24.94 1.98
C GLY A 207 -38.49 -25.19 2.58
N VAL A 208 -38.85 -24.45 3.64
CA VAL A 208 -40.20 -24.44 4.23
C VAL A 208 -40.95 -23.12 4.02
N GLY A 209 -40.31 -22.12 3.41
CA GLY A 209 -40.91 -20.82 3.14
C GLY A 209 -41.27 -20.04 4.42
N LYS A 210 -40.42 -20.11 5.45
CA LYS A 210 -40.63 -19.49 6.75
C LYS A 210 -39.46 -18.57 7.14
N MET A 211 -39.81 -17.52 7.85
CA MET A 211 -38.85 -16.68 8.56
C MET A 211 -39.10 -16.88 10.06
N GLU A 212 -38.02 -17.15 10.77
CA GLU A 212 -38.06 -17.45 12.20
C GLU A 212 -37.03 -16.62 12.94
N ARG A 213 -37.23 -16.52 14.26
CA ARG A 213 -36.28 -15.93 15.19
C ARG A 213 -36.16 -16.77 16.45
N MET A 214 -35.04 -16.65 17.13
CA MET A 214 -34.81 -17.23 18.46
C MET A 214 -33.75 -16.42 19.21
N HIS A 215 -33.71 -16.53 20.53
CA HIS A 215 -32.59 -16.00 21.31
C HIS A 215 -31.30 -16.80 21.00
N LEU A 216 -30.13 -16.17 21.10
CA LEU A 216 -28.83 -16.80 20.87
C LEU A 216 -28.52 -17.94 21.87
N ASP A 217 -29.25 -18.01 22.99
CA ASP A 217 -29.21 -19.13 23.93
C ASP A 217 -30.04 -20.35 23.47
N GLY A 218 -30.74 -20.23 22.34
CA GLY A 218 -31.60 -21.26 21.76
C GLY A 218 -33.06 -21.24 22.21
N THR A 219 -33.45 -20.30 23.09
CA THR A 219 -34.81 -20.19 23.62
C THR A 219 -35.71 -19.29 22.77
N GLY A 220 -37.02 -19.29 23.04
CA GLY A 220 -37.95 -18.32 22.46
C GLY A 220 -38.14 -18.41 20.94
N ARG A 221 -38.00 -19.61 20.35
CA ARG A 221 -38.17 -19.80 18.90
C ARG A 221 -39.59 -19.43 18.45
N GLN A 222 -39.69 -18.52 17.49
CA GLN A 222 -40.95 -18.02 16.96
C GLN A 222 -40.90 -17.88 15.43
N THR A 223 -41.97 -18.27 14.75
CA THR A 223 -42.18 -17.96 13.33
C THR A 223 -42.76 -16.55 13.18
N LEU A 224 -42.07 -15.70 12.42
CA LEU A 224 -42.49 -14.31 12.16
C LEU A 224 -43.35 -14.20 10.92
N ALA A 225 -43.02 -14.95 9.88
CA ALA A 225 -43.77 -15.00 8.64
C ALA A 225 -43.71 -16.40 8.03
N GLY A 226 -44.82 -16.82 7.42
CA GLY A 226 -44.94 -18.11 6.75
C GLY A 226 -45.74 -17.99 5.45
N ASN A 227 -45.44 -18.86 4.48
CA ASN A 227 -46.14 -19.03 3.19
C ASN A 227 -45.99 -17.91 2.16
N ASN A 228 -45.62 -16.69 2.54
CA ASN A 228 -45.51 -15.56 1.62
C ASN A 228 -44.07 -15.14 1.33
N ILE A 229 -43.09 -16.00 1.59
CA ILE A 229 -41.65 -15.64 1.56
C ILE A 229 -40.91 -16.26 0.35
N ALA A 230 -41.64 -16.88 -0.58
CA ALA A 230 -41.06 -17.43 -1.80
C ALA A 230 -40.29 -16.34 -2.60
N GLY A 231 -39.03 -16.63 -2.93
CA GLY A 231 -38.15 -15.70 -3.66
C GLY A 231 -37.46 -14.62 -2.83
N ALA A 232 -37.54 -14.72 -1.49
CA ALA A 232 -36.65 -13.98 -0.61
C ALA A 232 -35.23 -14.56 -0.69
N GLU A 233 -34.23 -13.68 -0.70
CA GLU A 233 -32.82 -14.04 -0.82
C GLU A 233 -31.97 -13.48 0.33
N GLY A 234 -32.43 -12.42 0.99
CA GLY A 234 -31.73 -11.81 2.13
C GLY A 234 -32.67 -11.29 3.20
N ILE A 235 -32.12 -11.03 4.39
CA ILE A 235 -32.80 -10.33 5.48
C ILE A 235 -31.88 -9.23 6.02
N ALA A 236 -32.47 -8.15 6.54
CA ALA A 236 -31.76 -7.08 7.25
C ALA A 236 -32.55 -6.66 8.49
N VAL A 237 -31.92 -6.66 9.64
CA VAL A 237 -32.49 -6.33 10.95
C VAL A 237 -32.08 -4.91 11.33
N ASP A 238 -33.07 -4.05 11.52
CA ASP A 238 -32.88 -2.76 12.17
C ASP A 238 -33.10 -2.93 13.67
N TRP A 239 -32.01 -3.09 14.42
CA TRP A 239 -32.06 -3.27 15.88
C TRP A 239 -32.47 -1.99 16.63
N VAL A 240 -32.37 -0.81 16.01
CA VAL A 240 -32.80 0.46 16.62
C VAL A 240 -34.28 0.69 16.38
N GLY A 241 -34.72 0.56 15.12
CA GLY A 241 -36.10 0.72 14.69
C GLY A 241 -37.00 -0.49 14.95
N ARG A 242 -36.44 -1.60 15.47
CA ARG A 242 -37.14 -2.85 15.81
C ARG A 242 -37.94 -3.43 14.64
N CYS A 243 -37.35 -3.39 13.45
CA CYS A 243 -37.96 -3.86 12.21
C CYS A 243 -37.05 -4.88 11.51
N VAL A 244 -37.64 -5.82 10.78
CA VAL A 244 -36.87 -6.75 9.94
C VAL A 244 -37.38 -6.69 8.51
N ASN A 245 -36.45 -6.48 7.58
CA ASN A 245 -36.72 -6.32 6.16
C ASN A 245 -36.30 -7.58 5.39
N ILE A 246 -37.13 -7.99 4.44
CA ILE A 246 -36.85 -9.15 3.57
C ILE A 246 -36.50 -8.64 2.18
N MET A 247 -35.35 -9.03 1.66
CA MET A 247 -34.88 -8.71 0.33
C MET A 247 -35.27 -9.82 -0.65
N ARG A 248 -35.88 -9.43 -1.78
CA ARG A 248 -36.26 -10.35 -2.86
C ARG A 248 -35.45 -10.10 -4.12
N LYS A 249 -35.30 -11.15 -4.93
CA LYS A 249 -34.46 -11.22 -6.14
C LYS A 249 -34.57 -10.04 -7.12
N TYR A 250 -35.73 -9.38 -7.20
CA TYR A 250 -35.95 -8.24 -8.10
C TYR A 250 -35.34 -6.91 -7.61
N ILE A 251 -34.75 -6.87 -6.41
CA ILE A 251 -34.20 -5.65 -5.78
C ILE A 251 -32.67 -5.72 -5.63
N MET A 252 -32.04 -6.88 -5.82
CA MET A 252 -30.60 -7.02 -5.55
C MET A 252 -29.70 -6.56 -6.69
N LYS A 253 -29.17 -5.34 -6.54
CA LYS A 253 -27.82 -4.98 -6.97
C LYS A 253 -27.03 -4.63 -5.69
N TRP A 254 -25.94 -5.36 -5.43
CA TRP A 254 -24.85 -5.00 -4.48
C TRP A 254 -24.94 -5.34 -2.98
N ILE A 255 -25.27 -6.58 -2.55
CA ILE A 255 -24.93 -7.01 -1.17
C ILE A 255 -24.34 -8.43 -1.20
N ASN A 256 -23.09 -8.59 -0.74
CA ASN A 256 -22.42 -9.87 -0.56
C ASN A 256 -22.85 -10.50 0.79
N TYR A 257 -23.20 -11.79 0.76
CA TYR A 257 -23.74 -12.53 1.90
C TYR A 257 -22.67 -12.95 2.91
N MET A 258 -22.35 -12.08 3.86
CA MET A 258 -21.60 -12.46 5.07
C MET A 258 -21.94 -11.51 6.22
N SER A 259 -22.61 -12.03 7.26
CA SER A 259 -22.92 -11.26 8.46
C SER A 259 -21.80 -11.49 9.48
N VAL A 260 -20.90 -10.52 9.61
CA VAL A 260 -19.83 -10.54 10.62
C VAL A 260 -20.39 -10.01 11.94
N VAL A 261 -20.35 -10.80 13.01
CA VAL A 261 -20.73 -10.35 14.35
C VAL A 261 -19.55 -9.62 14.99
N SER A 262 -19.48 -8.29 14.83
CA SER A 262 -18.61 -7.44 15.67
C SER A 262 -19.39 -6.99 16.90
N VAL A 263 -19.07 -7.59 18.05
CA VAL A 263 -19.68 -7.27 19.35
C VAL A 263 -19.15 -5.92 19.85
N HIS A 264 -19.91 -4.85 19.64
CA HIS A 264 -19.65 -3.53 20.23
C HIS A 264 -19.97 -3.51 21.72
#